data_AF-S7NMD2-F1
#
_entry.id   AF-S7NMD2-F1
#
_cell.length_a   1.000
_cell.length_b   1.000
_cell.length_c   1.000
_cell.angle_alpha   90.00
_cell.angle_beta   90.00
_cell.angle_gamma   90.00
#
_symmetry.space_group_name_H-M   'P 1'
#
loop_
_entity.id
_entity.type
_entity.pdbx_description
1 polymer ?
#
loop_
_entity_poly.entity_id
_entity_poly.type
_entity_poly.pdbx_seq_one_letter_code
_entity_poly.pdbx_strand_id
1 'polypeptide(L)'
;MSCRSPKDLIKSKWRSKSSNSKSETTLENFRGKTAALQTSVDEITGGRAKLTDKERHRLLETIQVLEAEREKNAYHLTEKDKEIERLRGQLKATYSTTALLEQLEEKTKEGERKEQLLRSLSEEIDVLKKQLSIAPATTELETKPFHASQTETKIHCCTSPMNNIHEMEIQLKDALEKNQQWLVYDQQREVYVKGLLAKIYELEQKSETAAHSLPQQIKRTESEGYLQEEKQKHDYHLLAKAKKDLEAERQTITQLNLELHEFQRKYEETQKEVHDLNKLLCSQRKADVQHLEDDRHKTEKIQRLEEENDITRRKLEEEKKRSEELLSQIQFLYTSLLKHQEEQTRVALLEQQIQACTLDFENEKLDRQNVQHQLHVILKELRKARSQIIQLESLRQLPELAFTEPLVTFQGETENRVKVASPKSPTAALNESLVECPKCNIQYPVTEHRDLLVHVEYCSQ
;
A
#
# COMPACT_ATOMS: atom_id res chain seq x y z
N MET A 1 -18.89 -2.75 38.27
CA MET A 1 -17.42 -2.86 38.38
C MET A 1 -16.90 -3.32 37.03
N SER A 2 -16.47 -2.38 36.18
CA SER A 2 -16.23 -2.60 34.73
C SER A 2 -14.74 -2.61 34.44
N CYS A 3 -14.19 -3.76 34.03
CA CYS A 3 -12.81 -3.88 33.58
C CYS A 3 -12.70 -3.47 32.10
N ARG A 4 -11.89 -2.44 31.84
CA ARG A 4 -11.63 -1.90 30.49
C ARG A 4 -10.43 -2.60 29.84
N SER A 5 -10.54 -2.83 28.55
CA SER A 5 -9.55 -3.46 27.66
C SER A 5 -8.30 -2.57 27.46
N PRO A 6 -7.07 -3.13 27.40
CA PRO A 6 -5.82 -2.38 27.19
C PRO A 6 -5.74 -1.60 25.87
N LYS A 7 -6.62 -1.89 24.90
CA LYS A 7 -6.64 -1.22 23.58
C LYS A 7 -7.36 0.14 23.60
N ASP A 8 -8.17 0.42 24.63
CA ASP A 8 -8.90 1.69 24.76
C ASP A 8 -8.10 2.80 25.45
N LEU A 9 -6.94 2.49 26.03
CA LEU A 9 -6.11 3.47 26.74
C LEU A 9 -5.24 4.32 25.79
N ILE A 10 -4.96 3.84 24.58
CA ILE A 10 -4.01 4.48 23.65
C ILE A 10 -4.73 5.37 22.62
N LYS A 11 -6.00 5.13 22.34
CA LYS A 11 -6.75 5.87 21.30
C LYS A 11 -7.40 7.18 21.79
N SER A 12 -7.51 7.38 23.10
CA SER A 12 -8.18 8.56 23.67
C SER A 12 -7.27 9.76 23.95
N LYS A 13 -5.95 9.65 23.73
CA LYS A 13 -4.98 10.71 24.05
C LYS A 13 -4.43 11.51 22.85
N TRP A 14 -4.75 11.12 21.62
CA TRP A 14 -4.26 11.78 20.40
C TRP A 14 -5.31 12.67 19.71
N ARG A 15 -6.35 13.10 20.42
CA ARG A 15 -7.15 14.25 19.98
C ARG A 15 -6.33 15.51 20.24
N SER A 16 -5.33 15.74 19.40
CA SER A 16 -4.64 17.02 19.28
C SER A 16 -5.73 18.06 19.02
N LYS A 17 -6.03 18.88 20.05
CA LYS A 17 -6.73 20.14 19.84
C LYS A 17 -5.82 20.97 18.95
N SER A 18 -6.10 20.98 17.65
CA SER A 18 -5.44 21.84 16.67
C SER A 18 -5.83 23.29 16.93
N SER A 19 -5.20 23.92 17.92
CA SER A 19 -5.18 25.37 18.07
C SER A 19 -4.15 25.98 17.11
N ASN A 20 -4.22 25.64 15.81
CA ASN A 20 -3.32 26.19 14.78
C ASN A 20 -3.83 27.50 14.18
N SER A 21 -5.10 27.84 14.39
CA SER A 21 -5.71 29.01 13.71
C SER A 21 -5.18 30.35 14.19
N LYS A 22 -4.66 30.46 15.43
CA LYS A 22 -4.09 31.72 15.94
C LYS A 22 -2.64 31.93 15.50
N SER A 23 -1.83 30.86 15.46
CA SER A 23 -0.41 30.92 15.10
C SER A 23 -0.19 31.19 13.61
N GLU A 24 -1.06 30.67 12.75
CA GLU A 24 -0.98 30.83 11.30
C GLU A 24 -1.29 32.28 10.88
N THR A 25 -2.37 32.87 11.43
CA THR A 25 -2.68 34.29 11.24
C THR A 25 -1.61 35.24 11.76
N THR A 26 -0.93 34.91 12.87
CA THR A 26 0.18 35.75 13.35
C THR A 26 1.38 35.66 12.43
N LEU A 27 1.70 34.47 11.91
CA LEU A 27 2.80 34.25 10.97
C LEU A 27 2.57 34.99 9.64
N GLU A 28 1.35 34.94 9.12
CA GLU A 28 0.93 35.66 7.91
C GLU A 28 1.09 37.19 8.09
N ASN A 29 0.67 37.72 9.24
CA ASN A 29 0.81 39.14 9.58
C ASN A 29 2.29 39.57 9.71
N PHE A 30 3.16 38.73 10.27
CA PHE A 30 4.60 39.01 10.32
C PHE A 30 5.23 38.95 8.92
N ARG A 31 4.86 37.97 8.10
CA ARG A 31 5.33 37.86 6.71
C ARG A 31 4.96 39.10 5.89
N GLY A 32 3.74 39.61 6.03
CA GLY A 32 3.30 40.86 5.40
C GLY A 32 4.09 42.08 5.87
N LYS A 33 4.37 42.18 7.18
CA LYS A 33 5.22 43.26 7.73
C LYS A 33 6.68 43.17 7.28
N THR A 34 7.23 41.97 7.16
CA THR A 34 8.60 41.75 6.65
C THR A 34 8.70 42.14 5.18
N ALA A 35 7.70 41.83 4.35
CA ALA A 35 7.66 42.25 2.95
C ALA A 35 7.55 43.79 2.78
N ALA A 36 6.76 44.43 3.64
CA ALA A 36 6.64 45.89 3.67
C ALA A 36 7.93 46.59 4.14
N LEU A 37 8.65 45.99 5.10
CA LEU A 37 9.95 46.49 5.53
C LEU A 37 11.02 46.28 4.46
N GLN A 38 11.02 45.14 3.76
CA GLN A 38 11.95 44.85 2.68
C GLN A 38 11.83 45.87 1.54
N THR A 39 10.61 46.15 1.10
CA THR A 39 10.33 47.16 0.06
C THR A 39 10.78 48.56 0.48
N SER A 40 10.54 48.95 1.74
CA SER A 40 11.03 50.24 2.27
C SER A 40 12.57 50.31 2.31
N VAL A 41 13.25 49.22 2.71
CA VAL A 41 14.72 49.13 2.71
C VAL A 41 15.27 49.22 1.29
N ASP A 42 14.65 48.56 0.31
CA ASP A 42 15.07 48.60 -1.09
C ASP A 42 14.97 50.03 -1.68
N GLU A 43 13.95 50.81 -1.28
CA GLU A 43 13.79 52.22 -1.66
C GLU A 43 14.87 53.14 -1.06
N ILE A 44 15.27 52.89 0.19
CA ILE A 44 16.34 53.62 0.88
C ILE A 44 17.71 53.29 0.27
N THR A 45 17.96 52.01 -0.02
CA THR A 45 19.23 51.51 -0.59
C THR A 45 19.43 51.98 -2.03
N GLY A 46 18.33 52.23 -2.76
CA GLY A 46 18.32 52.83 -4.10
C GLY A 46 18.59 54.34 -4.16
N GLY A 47 19.00 54.98 -3.05
CA GLY A 47 19.53 56.35 -3.03
C GLY A 47 18.48 57.46 -3.11
N ARG A 48 17.18 57.18 -3.00
CA ARG A 48 16.09 58.17 -3.17
C ARG A 48 15.54 58.82 -1.90
N ALA A 49 15.92 58.37 -0.69
CA ALA A 49 15.41 58.97 0.55
C ALA A 49 16.45 58.93 1.69
N LYS A 50 16.58 60.05 2.43
CA LYS A 50 17.34 60.09 3.70
C LYS A 50 16.40 59.73 4.85
N LEU A 51 16.74 58.65 5.55
CA LEU A 51 16.00 58.13 6.69
C LEU A 51 15.98 59.16 7.83
N THR A 52 14.80 59.63 8.21
CA THR A 52 14.65 60.60 9.29
C THR A 52 14.96 59.94 10.64
N ASP A 53 15.43 60.70 11.63
CA ASP A 53 15.75 60.16 12.96
C ASP A 53 14.56 59.44 13.61
N LYS A 54 13.33 59.90 13.32
CA LYS A 54 12.09 59.26 13.79
C LYS A 54 11.86 57.88 13.16
N GLU A 55 12.14 57.73 11.87
CA GLU A 55 12.05 56.44 11.18
C GLU A 55 13.14 55.48 11.67
N ARG A 56 14.35 55.99 11.95
CA ARG A 56 15.44 55.17 12.50
C ARG A 56 15.07 54.63 13.88
N HIS A 57 14.46 55.46 14.73
CA HIS A 57 14.01 55.04 16.05
C HIS A 57 12.93 53.95 15.98
N ARG A 58 11.93 54.11 15.10
CA ARG A 58 10.87 53.10 14.89
C ARG A 58 11.40 51.77 14.37
N LEU A 59 12.40 51.80 13.49
CA LEU A 59 13.06 50.59 13.00
C LEU A 59 13.82 49.88 14.12
N LEU A 60 14.54 50.63 14.98
CA LEU A 60 15.23 50.06 16.13
C LEU A 60 14.27 49.42 17.14
N GLU A 61 13.14 50.07 17.44
CA GLU A 61 12.09 49.48 18.28
C GLU A 61 11.51 48.19 17.66
N THR A 62 11.29 48.20 16.33
CA THR A 62 10.80 47.01 15.61
C THR A 62 11.81 45.87 15.65
N ILE A 63 13.10 46.16 15.48
CA ILE A 63 14.18 45.17 15.58
C ILE A 63 14.21 44.57 17.00
N GLN A 64 14.14 45.39 18.04
CA GLN A 64 14.13 44.90 19.42
C GLN A 64 12.94 43.97 19.71
N VAL A 65 11.74 44.30 19.22
CA VAL A 65 10.57 43.44 19.38
C VAL A 65 10.72 42.12 18.62
N LEU A 66 11.25 42.16 17.39
CA LEU A 66 11.49 40.94 16.62
C LEU A 66 12.60 40.07 17.22
N GLU A 67 13.63 40.67 17.80
CA GLU A 67 14.70 39.96 18.51
C GLU A 67 14.17 39.24 19.76
N ALA A 68 13.33 39.92 20.56
CA ALA A 68 12.68 39.32 21.72
C ALA A 68 11.76 38.15 21.33
N GLU A 69 10.98 38.29 20.25
CA GLU A 69 10.11 37.21 19.77
C GLU A 69 10.92 36.05 19.16
N ARG A 70 12.04 36.33 18.49
CA ARG A 70 12.97 35.31 17.99
C ARG A 70 13.54 34.49 19.16
N GLU A 71 13.96 35.14 20.24
CA GLU A 71 14.51 34.47 21.42
C GLU A 71 13.46 33.60 22.14
N LYS A 72 12.24 34.10 22.26
CA LYS A 72 11.10 33.32 22.77
C LYS A 72 10.77 32.11 21.90
N ASN A 73 10.79 32.26 20.58
CA ASN A 73 10.57 31.15 19.65
C ASN A 73 11.71 30.11 19.72
N ALA A 74 12.96 30.56 19.84
CA ALA A 74 14.10 29.67 20.03
C ALA A 74 13.93 28.85 21.32
N TYR A 75 13.53 29.48 22.43
CA TYR A 75 13.23 28.78 23.67
C TYR A 75 12.15 27.70 23.48
N HIS A 76 11.01 28.04 22.86
CA HIS A 76 9.94 27.09 22.60
C HIS A 76 10.35 25.91 21.71
N LEU A 77 11.19 26.15 20.69
CA LEU A 77 11.74 25.08 19.85
C LEU A 77 12.58 24.11 20.68
N THR A 78 13.49 24.63 21.51
CA THR A 78 14.33 23.76 22.37
C THR A 78 13.50 22.93 23.36
N GLU A 79 12.38 23.46 23.86
CA GLU A 79 11.49 22.72 24.75
C GLU A 79 10.70 21.64 24.01
N LYS A 80 10.28 21.91 22.77
CA LYS A 80 9.65 20.91 21.90
C LYS A 80 10.62 19.79 21.50
N ASP A 81 11.88 20.11 21.24
CA ASP A 81 12.91 19.12 20.93
C ASP A 81 13.16 18.18 22.13
N LYS A 82 13.21 18.72 23.34
CA LYS A 82 13.31 17.91 24.58
C LYS A 82 12.12 16.96 24.74
N GLU A 83 10.91 17.43 24.44
CA GLU A 83 9.69 16.61 24.50
C GLU A 83 9.70 15.50 23.43
N ILE A 84 10.19 15.80 22.21
CA ILE A 84 10.36 14.81 21.15
C ILE A 84 11.35 13.72 21.58
N GLU A 85 12.50 14.09 22.15
CA GLU A 85 13.48 13.12 22.65
C GLU A 85 12.93 12.26 23.79
N ARG A 86 12.16 12.85 24.70
CA ARG A 86 11.47 12.10 25.76
C ARG A 86 10.47 11.09 25.17
N LEU A 87 9.68 11.49 24.18
CA LEU A 87 8.72 10.61 23.50
C LEU A 87 9.43 9.49 22.71
N ARG A 88 10.55 9.79 22.06
CA ARG A 88 11.40 8.78 21.38
C ARG A 88 11.96 7.75 22.37
N GLY A 89 12.47 8.22 23.52
CA GLY A 89 12.94 7.34 24.59
C GLY A 89 11.82 6.44 25.13
N GLN A 90 10.63 7.00 25.34
CA GLN A 90 9.45 6.24 25.76
C GLN A 90 9.04 5.20 24.73
N LEU A 91 9.05 5.55 23.44
CA LEU A 91 8.76 4.62 22.35
C LEU A 91 9.76 3.46 22.35
N LYS A 92 11.06 3.76 22.45
CA LYS A 92 12.13 2.75 22.48
C LYS A 92 11.98 1.80 23.68
N ALA A 93 11.56 2.30 24.84
CA ALA A 93 11.29 1.46 26.02
C ALA A 93 10.04 0.58 25.83
N THR A 94 8.95 1.13 25.27
CA THR A 94 7.70 0.37 25.03
C THR A 94 7.80 -0.65 23.90
N TYR A 95 8.67 -0.41 22.91
CA TYR A 95 8.90 -1.30 21.77
C TYR A 95 10.25 -2.02 21.88
N SER A 96 10.79 -2.19 23.09
CA SER A 96 11.95 -3.05 23.31
C SER A 96 11.53 -4.50 23.08
N THR A 97 11.61 -4.95 21.83
CA THR A 97 11.22 -6.29 21.35
C THR A 97 12.16 -7.40 21.79
N THR A 98 13.21 -7.09 22.54
CA THR A 98 14.25 -8.02 22.98
C THR A 98 13.70 -9.21 23.75
N ALA A 99 12.83 -8.99 24.73
CA ALA A 99 12.23 -10.08 25.52
C ALA A 99 11.28 -10.97 24.69
N LEU A 100 10.56 -10.38 23.73
CA LEU A 100 9.69 -11.14 22.82
C LEU A 100 10.49 -11.97 21.81
N LEU A 101 11.62 -11.44 21.34
CA LEU A 101 12.54 -12.17 20.45
C LEU A 101 13.18 -13.35 21.17
N GLU A 102 13.61 -13.18 22.41
CA GLU A 102 14.16 -14.26 23.24
C GLU A 102 13.11 -15.35 23.51
N GLN A 103 11.87 -14.96 23.79
CA GLN A 103 10.75 -15.89 23.98
C GLN A 103 10.40 -16.67 22.69
N LEU A 104 10.49 -16.02 21.52
CA LEU A 104 10.29 -16.68 20.22
C LEU A 104 11.42 -17.66 19.90
N GLU A 105 12.66 -17.30 20.21
CA GLU A 105 13.81 -18.18 20.03
C GLU A 105 13.69 -19.43 20.93
N GLU A 106 13.29 -19.26 22.18
CA GLU A 106 13.04 -20.38 23.10
C GLU A 106 11.91 -21.29 22.63
N LYS A 107 10.80 -20.72 22.13
CA LYS A 107 9.69 -21.49 21.55
C LYS A 107 10.09 -22.27 20.30
N THR A 108 10.97 -21.72 19.49
CA THR A 108 11.51 -22.41 18.31
C THR A 108 12.34 -23.62 18.73
N LYS A 109 13.26 -23.44 19.70
CA LYS A 109 14.06 -24.53 20.28
C LYS A 109 13.20 -25.58 20.98
N GLU A 110 12.08 -25.21 21.60
CA GLU A 110 11.12 -26.16 22.18
C GLU A 110 10.42 -27.00 21.09
N GLY A 111 10.06 -26.36 19.97
CA GLY A 111 9.49 -27.04 18.80
C GLY A 111 10.43 -28.09 18.22
N GLU A 112 11.71 -27.73 18.02
CA GLU A 112 12.73 -28.65 17.50
C GLU A 112 12.91 -29.89 18.40
N ARG A 113 12.89 -29.72 19.73
CA ARG A 113 12.97 -30.85 20.68
C ARG A 113 11.77 -31.78 20.59
N LYS A 114 10.56 -31.22 20.45
CA LYS A 114 9.32 -32.01 20.27
C LYS A 114 9.35 -32.78 18.96
N GLU A 115 9.82 -32.16 17.89
CA GLU A 115 9.96 -32.81 16.59
C GLU A 115 10.97 -33.97 16.66
N GLN A 116 12.10 -33.77 17.33
CA GLN A 116 13.09 -34.83 17.52
C GLN A 116 12.52 -36.01 18.33
N LEU A 117 11.73 -35.74 19.38
CA LEU A 117 11.04 -36.79 20.13
C LEU A 117 10.03 -37.56 19.26
N LEU A 118 9.26 -36.85 18.43
CA LEU A 118 8.32 -37.48 17.50
C LEU A 118 9.03 -38.38 16.49
N ARG A 119 10.19 -37.95 15.97
CA ARG A 119 11.02 -38.79 15.09
C ARG A 119 11.47 -40.07 15.79
N SER A 120 12.00 -39.97 17.01
CA SER A 120 12.42 -41.15 17.78
C SER A 120 11.25 -42.10 18.10
N LEU A 121 10.09 -41.57 18.47
CA LEU A 121 8.90 -42.38 18.72
C LEU A 121 8.40 -43.06 17.43
N SER A 122 8.46 -42.38 16.29
CA SER A 122 8.10 -42.98 14.99
C SER A 122 9.06 -44.13 14.63
N GLU A 123 10.36 -43.95 14.86
CA GLU A 123 11.36 -45.00 14.65
C GLU A 123 11.10 -46.21 15.56
N GLU A 124 10.74 -45.98 16.83
CA GLU A 124 10.37 -47.04 17.77
C GLU A 124 9.10 -47.79 17.35
N ILE A 125 8.07 -47.07 16.91
CA ILE A 125 6.84 -47.66 16.35
C ILE A 125 7.17 -48.55 15.15
N ASP A 126 8.04 -48.10 14.25
CA ASP A 126 8.45 -48.88 13.08
C ASP A 126 9.24 -50.14 13.47
N VAL A 127 10.09 -50.06 14.52
CA VAL A 127 10.78 -51.25 15.06
C VAL A 127 9.77 -52.22 15.68
N LEU A 128 8.85 -51.75 16.52
CA LEU A 128 7.82 -52.58 17.15
C LEU A 128 6.92 -53.24 16.10
N LYS A 129 6.54 -52.50 15.06
CA LYS A 129 5.75 -53.02 13.93
C LYS A 129 6.48 -54.13 13.16
N LYS A 130 7.80 -53.98 12.96
CA LYS A 130 8.66 -55.04 12.38
C LYS A 130 8.74 -56.26 13.29
N GLN A 131 8.89 -56.07 14.61
CA GLN A 131 8.91 -57.18 15.58
C GLN A 131 7.58 -57.95 15.61
N LEU A 132 6.45 -57.24 15.58
CA LEU A 132 5.10 -57.82 15.47
C LEU A 132 4.89 -58.58 14.16
N SER A 133 5.50 -58.13 13.07
CA SER A 133 5.40 -58.80 11.76
C SER A 133 6.27 -60.06 11.65
N ILE A 134 7.28 -60.21 12.53
CA ILE A 134 8.19 -61.37 12.58
C ILE A 134 7.71 -62.41 13.61
N ALA A 135 6.79 -62.06 14.52
CA ALA A 135 6.22 -63.00 15.48
C ALA A 135 5.34 -64.06 14.77
N PRO A 136 5.59 -65.37 14.94
CA PRO A 136 4.74 -66.41 14.36
C PRO A 136 3.36 -66.42 15.04
N ALA A 137 2.32 -66.55 14.21
CA ALA A 137 0.92 -66.57 14.61
C ALA A 137 0.62 -67.66 15.66
N THR A 138 0.35 -67.25 16.90
CA THR A 138 -0.39 -68.07 17.87
C THR A 138 -1.89 -67.91 17.58
N THR A 139 -2.38 -68.68 16.62
CA THR A 139 -3.82 -68.93 16.44
C THR A 139 -4.22 -70.10 17.32
N GLU A 140 -4.72 -69.82 18.53
CA GLU A 140 -5.58 -70.75 19.25
C GLU A 140 -6.63 -69.96 20.06
N LEU A 141 -7.88 -70.39 19.89
CA LEU A 141 -9.11 -70.09 20.62
C LEU A 141 -9.94 -68.82 20.31
N GLU A 142 -11.06 -69.07 19.60
CA GLU A 142 -12.45 -68.84 20.04
C GLU A 142 -12.79 -67.43 20.59
N THR A 143 -13.70 -66.62 20.05
CA THR A 143 -15.15 -66.85 19.83
C THR A 143 -15.76 -65.56 19.25
N LYS A 144 -16.78 -65.69 18.37
CA LYS A 144 -17.72 -64.61 17.98
C LYS A 144 -18.94 -64.63 18.94
N PRO A 145 -19.90 -63.67 18.92
CA PRO A 145 -19.89 -62.27 18.47
C PRO A 145 -20.64 -61.31 19.45
N PHE A 146 -20.34 -60.01 19.47
CA PHE A 146 -21.32 -58.99 19.86
C PHE A 146 -21.11 -57.71 19.05
N HIS A 147 -22.13 -57.33 18.28
CA HIS A 147 -22.21 -56.07 17.57
C HIS A 147 -22.71 -54.98 18.51
N ALA A 148 -21.91 -53.93 18.68
CA ALA A 148 -22.38 -52.63 19.14
C ALA A 148 -21.60 -51.52 18.40
N SER A 149 -22.37 -50.58 17.87
CA SER A 149 -22.03 -49.16 17.74
C SER A 149 -21.01 -48.73 16.67
N GLN A 150 -21.52 -48.12 15.61
CA GLN A 150 -20.90 -46.95 14.98
C GLN A 150 -21.79 -45.76 15.38
N THR A 151 -21.33 -44.83 16.22
CA THR A 151 -20.63 -43.59 15.84
C THR A 151 -21.20 -42.97 14.56
N GLU A 152 -21.88 -41.83 14.70
CA GLU A 152 -21.36 -40.59 14.12
C GLU A 152 -22.08 -39.35 14.68
N THR A 153 -21.26 -38.53 15.31
CA THR A 153 -21.51 -37.15 15.69
C THR A 153 -21.52 -36.30 14.43
N LYS A 154 -22.59 -35.58 14.11
CA LYS A 154 -22.43 -34.34 13.32
C LYS A 154 -23.51 -33.30 13.60
N ILE A 155 -23.05 -32.24 14.25
CA ILE A 155 -23.69 -30.93 14.34
C ILE A 155 -23.71 -30.34 12.93
N HIS A 156 -24.90 -29.96 12.44
CA HIS A 156 -25.03 -28.87 11.49
C HIS A 156 -26.30 -28.08 11.79
N CYS A 157 -26.11 -26.90 12.40
CA CYS A 157 -27.15 -25.88 12.42
C CYS A 157 -26.91 -24.94 11.24
N CYS A 158 -27.99 -24.63 10.53
CA CYS A 158 -28.13 -23.62 9.48
C CYS A 158 -27.43 -23.86 8.13
N THR A 159 -28.08 -24.63 7.24
CA THR A 159 -28.28 -24.25 5.83
C THR A 159 -29.34 -25.12 5.13
N SER A 160 -30.27 -24.43 4.45
CA SER A 160 -31.14 -24.89 3.36
C SER A 160 -32.40 -25.74 3.70
N PRO A 161 -33.60 -25.35 3.24
CA PRO A 161 -34.85 -26.11 3.43
C PRO A 161 -34.84 -27.52 2.82
N MET A 162 -33.92 -27.78 1.88
CA MET A 162 -33.85 -29.06 1.14
C MET A 162 -33.28 -30.20 1.97
N ASN A 163 -32.40 -29.91 2.94
CA ASN A 163 -31.81 -30.92 3.84
C ASN A 163 -32.83 -31.43 4.88
N ASN A 164 -33.79 -30.57 5.25
CA ASN A 164 -34.82 -30.88 6.24
C ASN A 164 -35.84 -31.91 5.70
N ILE A 165 -36.13 -31.87 4.39
CA ILE A 165 -37.05 -32.83 3.74
C ILE A 165 -36.44 -34.23 3.73
N HIS A 166 -35.16 -34.36 3.36
CA HIS A 166 -34.50 -35.66 3.31
C HIS A 166 -34.35 -36.30 4.68
N GLU A 167 -34.04 -35.51 5.71
CA GLU A 167 -33.97 -35.99 7.09
C GLU A 167 -35.34 -36.45 7.61
N MET A 168 -36.41 -35.72 7.26
CA MET A 168 -37.78 -36.11 7.59
C MET A 168 -38.23 -37.39 6.85
N GLU A 169 -37.81 -37.58 5.60
CA GLU A 169 -38.03 -38.82 4.85
C GLU A 169 -37.34 -40.03 5.50
N ILE A 170 -36.11 -39.84 6.00
CA ILE A 170 -35.37 -40.89 6.71
C ILE A 170 -36.07 -41.24 8.02
N GLN A 171 -36.48 -40.24 8.81
CA GLN A 171 -37.19 -40.45 10.07
C GLN A 171 -38.54 -41.15 9.85
N LEU A 172 -39.26 -40.81 8.78
CA LEU A 172 -40.53 -41.45 8.46
C LEU A 172 -40.34 -42.93 8.09
N LYS A 173 -39.30 -43.25 7.32
CA LYS A 173 -38.96 -44.65 6.99
C LYS A 173 -38.63 -45.46 8.24
N ASP A 174 -37.81 -44.91 9.13
CA ASP A 174 -37.47 -45.55 10.41
C ASP A 174 -38.70 -45.76 11.31
N ALA A 175 -39.60 -44.77 11.38
CA ALA A 175 -40.85 -44.88 12.12
C ALA A 175 -41.79 -45.96 11.53
N LEU A 176 -41.87 -46.06 10.21
CA LEU A 176 -42.66 -47.09 9.53
C LEU A 176 -42.10 -48.50 9.77
N GLU A 177 -40.77 -48.64 9.71
CA GLU A 177 -40.10 -49.90 10.00
C GLU A 177 -40.33 -50.34 11.45
N LYS A 178 -40.19 -49.43 12.41
CA LYS A 178 -40.49 -49.70 13.83
C LYS A 178 -41.95 -50.07 14.04
N ASN A 179 -42.89 -49.41 13.38
CA ASN A 179 -44.30 -49.78 13.45
C ASN A 179 -44.56 -51.20 12.92
N GLN A 180 -43.88 -51.59 11.84
CA GLN A 180 -43.97 -52.95 11.31
C GLN A 180 -43.42 -53.98 12.32
N GLN A 181 -42.30 -53.67 12.98
CA GLN A 181 -41.73 -54.52 14.02
C GLN A 181 -42.67 -54.65 15.23
N TRP A 182 -43.30 -53.55 15.67
CA TRP A 182 -44.29 -53.58 16.75
C TRP A 182 -45.51 -54.42 16.41
N LEU A 183 -45.99 -54.38 15.16
CA LEU A 183 -47.11 -55.19 14.71
C LEU A 183 -46.77 -56.70 14.76
N VAL A 184 -45.57 -57.08 14.31
CA VAL A 184 -45.11 -58.47 14.37
C VAL A 184 -44.97 -58.92 15.82
N TYR A 185 -44.41 -58.08 16.69
CA TYR A 185 -44.31 -58.36 18.11
C TYR A 185 -45.68 -58.55 18.77
N ASP A 186 -46.66 -57.70 18.44
CA ASP A 186 -48.02 -57.80 18.96
C ASP A 186 -48.69 -59.12 18.52
N GLN A 187 -48.55 -59.51 17.26
CA GLN A 187 -49.04 -60.80 16.76
C GLN A 187 -48.38 -61.99 17.46
N GLN A 188 -47.06 -61.95 17.68
CA GLN A 188 -46.35 -62.99 18.42
C GLN A 188 -46.84 -63.08 19.87
N ARG A 189 -47.05 -61.93 20.52
CA ARG A 189 -47.60 -61.87 21.89
C ARG A 189 -49.00 -62.46 21.93
N GLU A 190 -49.87 -62.15 20.96
CA GLU A 190 -51.21 -62.73 20.88
C GLU A 190 -51.19 -64.25 20.73
N VAL A 191 -50.33 -64.79 19.85
CA VAL A 191 -50.17 -66.24 19.67
C VAL A 191 -49.68 -66.90 20.95
N TYR A 192 -48.70 -66.29 21.63
CA TYR A 192 -48.18 -66.80 22.90
C TYR A 192 -49.26 -66.85 23.99
N VAL A 193 -50.04 -65.77 24.14
CA VAL A 193 -51.14 -65.73 25.11
C VAL A 193 -52.20 -66.78 24.80
N LYS A 194 -52.58 -66.95 23.52
CA LYS A 194 -53.50 -68.01 23.10
C LYS A 194 -52.97 -69.40 23.44
N GLY A 195 -51.67 -69.63 23.27
CA GLY A 195 -51.00 -70.88 23.66
C GLY A 195 -51.01 -71.12 25.17
N LEU A 196 -50.75 -70.09 25.97
CA LEU A 196 -50.84 -70.18 27.43
C LEU A 196 -52.25 -70.53 27.90
N LEU A 197 -53.28 -69.88 27.34
CA LEU A 197 -54.68 -70.16 27.67
C LEU A 197 -55.06 -71.61 27.36
N ALA A 198 -54.65 -72.13 26.21
CA ALA A 198 -54.85 -73.54 25.87
C ALA A 198 -54.15 -74.47 26.87
N LYS A 199 -52.93 -74.12 27.32
CA LYS A 199 -52.19 -74.93 28.28
C LYS A 199 -52.81 -74.94 29.67
N ILE A 200 -53.31 -73.78 30.13
CA ILE A 200 -54.02 -73.66 31.40
C ILE A 200 -55.27 -74.55 31.36
N TYR A 201 -56.05 -74.47 30.29
CA TYR A 201 -57.23 -75.31 30.11
C TYR A 201 -56.93 -76.81 30.14
N GLU A 202 -55.86 -77.27 29.47
CA GLU A 202 -55.41 -78.67 29.56
C GLU A 202 -55.05 -79.10 30.99
N LEU A 203 -54.39 -78.23 31.75
CA LEU A 203 -53.96 -78.51 33.12
C LEU A 203 -55.14 -78.53 34.09
N GLU A 204 -56.12 -77.65 33.91
CA GLU A 204 -57.37 -77.64 34.67
C GLU A 204 -58.15 -78.94 34.45
N GLN A 205 -58.26 -79.43 33.22
CA GLN A 205 -58.91 -80.71 32.93
C GLN A 205 -58.18 -81.91 33.59
N LYS A 206 -56.84 -81.88 33.59
CA LYS A 206 -56.01 -82.90 34.26
C LYS A 206 -56.13 -82.84 35.78
N SER A 207 -56.26 -81.66 36.38
CA SER A 207 -56.43 -81.53 37.82
C SER A 207 -57.81 -81.99 38.29
N GLU A 208 -58.88 -81.71 37.52
CA GLU A 208 -60.23 -82.22 37.78
C GLU A 208 -60.30 -83.76 37.74
N THR A 209 -59.70 -84.37 36.72
CA THR A 209 -59.62 -85.83 36.62
C THR A 209 -58.76 -86.46 37.73
N ALA A 210 -57.66 -85.81 38.13
CA ALA A 210 -56.84 -86.26 39.26
C ALA A 210 -57.55 -86.12 40.62
N ALA A 211 -58.33 -85.05 40.84
CA ALA A 211 -59.11 -84.84 42.06
C ALA A 211 -60.18 -85.94 42.27
N HIS A 212 -60.70 -86.52 41.18
CA HIS A 212 -61.67 -87.63 41.23
C HIS A 212 -61.02 -89.00 41.55
N SER A 213 -59.68 -89.09 41.51
CA SER A 213 -58.93 -90.34 41.79
C SER A 213 -58.37 -90.46 43.21
N LEU A 214 -58.56 -89.43 44.06
CA LEU A 214 -57.92 -89.29 45.37
C LEU A 214 -58.60 -89.96 46.60
N PRO A 215 -59.84 -90.50 46.62
CA PRO A 215 -60.39 -91.06 47.86
C PRO A 215 -59.78 -92.39 48.35
N GLN A 216 -58.86 -93.04 47.64
CA GLN A 216 -58.50 -94.45 47.90
C GLN A 216 -57.11 -94.73 48.49
N GLN A 217 -56.28 -93.73 48.80
CA GLN A 217 -54.91 -93.96 49.30
C GLN A 217 -54.52 -93.23 50.60
N ILE A 218 -55.44 -93.07 51.55
CA ILE A 218 -55.08 -92.66 52.92
C ILE A 218 -55.52 -93.75 53.87
N LYS A 219 -54.73 -94.83 53.97
CA LYS A 219 -54.72 -95.81 55.06
C LYS A 219 -53.58 -96.79 54.83
N ARG A 220 -52.47 -96.60 55.57
CA ARG A 220 -51.30 -97.48 55.80
C ARG A 220 -50.04 -96.57 55.86
N THR A 221 -49.17 -96.57 56.86
CA THR A 221 -49.01 -97.41 58.04
C THR A 221 -48.06 -96.66 58.97
N GLU A 222 -48.39 -96.59 60.26
CA GLU A 222 -47.49 -96.12 61.31
C GLU A 222 -46.40 -97.18 61.54
N SER A 223 -45.17 -96.87 61.14
CA SER A 223 -43.97 -97.66 61.45
C SER A 223 -42.73 -96.74 61.39
N GLU A 224 -42.75 -95.64 62.13
CA GLU A 224 -41.70 -94.61 62.12
C GLU A 224 -41.13 -94.36 63.52
N GLY A 225 -40.52 -95.37 64.14
CA GLY A 225 -39.75 -95.17 65.39
C GLY A 225 -38.26 -94.98 65.13
N TYR A 226 -37.67 -95.91 64.38
CA TYR A 226 -36.24 -95.89 64.01
C TYR A 226 -35.96 -95.00 62.78
N LEU A 227 -36.92 -94.94 61.85
CA LEU A 227 -36.88 -94.02 60.70
C LEU A 227 -37.01 -92.55 61.13
N GLN A 228 -37.64 -92.25 62.26
CA GLN A 228 -37.86 -90.89 62.75
C GLN A 228 -36.55 -90.20 63.13
N GLU A 229 -35.63 -90.91 63.78
CA GLU A 229 -34.37 -90.37 64.28
C GLU A 229 -33.34 -90.17 63.15
N GLU A 230 -33.35 -91.07 62.17
CA GLU A 230 -32.54 -90.97 60.94
C GLU A 230 -33.08 -89.87 60.01
N LYS A 231 -34.41 -89.73 59.90
CA LYS A 231 -35.10 -88.63 59.22
C LYS A 231 -34.80 -87.29 59.90
N GLN A 232 -34.81 -87.23 61.23
CA GLN A 232 -34.49 -86.02 61.99
C GLN A 232 -33.03 -85.60 61.83
N LYS A 233 -32.08 -86.55 61.75
CA LYS A 233 -30.66 -86.29 61.40
C LYS A 233 -30.50 -85.82 59.96
N HIS A 234 -31.23 -86.42 59.02
CA HIS A 234 -31.24 -86.00 57.62
C HIS A 234 -31.80 -84.58 57.46
N ASP A 235 -32.93 -84.29 58.14
CA ASP A 235 -33.56 -82.97 58.16
C ASP A 235 -32.63 -81.92 58.78
N TYR A 236 -31.94 -82.26 59.88
CA TYR A 236 -30.95 -81.36 60.48
C TYR A 236 -29.78 -81.07 59.55
N HIS A 237 -29.25 -82.09 58.86
CA HIS A 237 -28.18 -81.92 57.88
C HIS A 237 -28.63 -81.07 56.68
N LEU A 238 -29.84 -81.30 56.16
CA LEU A 238 -30.43 -80.51 55.08
C LEU A 238 -30.61 -79.04 55.49
N LEU A 239 -31.08 -78.80 56.72
CA LEU A 239 -31.26 -77.46 57.27
C LEU A 239 -29.93 -76.74 57.48
N ALA A 240 -28.89 -77.45 57.94
CA ALA A 240 -27.54 -76.93 58.09
C ALA A 240 -26.93 -76.56 56.72
N LYS A 241 -27.13 -77.39 55.70
CA LYS A 241 -26.71 -77.10 54.32
C LYS A 241 -27.45 -75.87 53.77
N ALA A 242 -28.78 -75.82 53.89
CA ALA A 242 -29.58 -74.69 53.44
C ALA A 242 -29.17 -73.37 54.13
N LYS A 243 -28.83 -73.41 55.43
CA LYS A 243 -28.29 -72.24 56.14
C LYS A 243 -26.93 -71.80 55.60
N LYS A 244 -26.04 -72.74 55.29
CA LYS A 244 -24.72 -72.45 54.70
C LYS A 244 -24.86 -71.85 53.30
N ASP A 245 -25.74 -72.41 52.48
CA ASP A 245 -26.01 -71.94 51.12
C ASP A 245 -26.64 -70.52 51.16
N LEU A 246 -27.61 -70.29 52.06
CA LEU A 246 -28.20 -68.95 52.28
C LEU A 246 -27.15 -67.92 52.73
N GLU A 247 -26.22 -68.31 53.60
CA GLU A 247 -25.15 -67.41 54.05
C GLU A 247 -24.15 -67.10 52.92
N ALA A 248 -23.84 -68.09 52.07
CA ALA A 248 -23.03 -67.87 50.87
C ALA A 248 -23.73 -66.92 49.90
N GLU A 249 -25.03 -67.09 49.64
CA GLU A 249 -25.82 -66.17 48.82
C GLU A 249 -25.83 -64.75 49.39
N ARG A 250 -25.99 -64.59 50.70
CA ARG A 250 -25.93 -63.28 51.37
C ARG A 250 -24.58 -62.59 51.17
N GLN A 251 -23.49 -63.34 51.25
CA GLN A 251 -22.15 -62.80 50.97
C GLN A 251 -22.01 -62.39 49.51
N THR A 252 -22.50 -63.19 48.57
CA THR A 252 -22.51 -62.85 47.13
C THR A 252 -23.35 -61.60 46.85
N ILE A 253 -24.54 -61.50 47.42
CA ILE A 253 -25.41 -60.31 47.29
C ILE A 253 -24.69 -59.07 47.84
N THR A 254 -24.02 -59.18 48.98
CA THR A 254 -23.26 -58.07 49.58
C THR A 254 -22.12 -57.62 48.66
N GLN A 255 -21.37 -58.56 48.08
CA GLN A 255 -20.32 -58.27 47.12
C GLN A 255 -20.84 -57.58 45.85
N LEU A 256 -21.91 -58.10 45.26
CA LEU A 256 -22.54 -57.51 44.06
C LEU A 256 -23.09 -56.10 44.33
N ASN A 257 -23.65 -55.86 45.52
CA ASN A 257 -24.11 -54.52 45.91
C ASN A 257 -22.95 -53.51 46.00
N LEU A 258 -21.79 -53.92 46.53
CA LEU A 258 -20.61 -53.07 46.56
C LEU A 258 -20.13 -52.73 45.14
N GLU A 259 -20.05 -53.73 44.26
CA GLU A 259 -19.67 -53.55 42.85
C GLU A 259 -20.65 -52.62 42.12
N LEU A 260 -21.96 -52.81 42.31
CA LEU A 260 -22.99 -51.96 41.71
C LEU A 260 -22.83 -50.49 42.16
N HIS A 261 -22.57 -50.27 43.45
CA HIS A 261 -22.32 -48.92 43.97
C HIS A 261 -21.04 -48.29 43.41
N GLU A 262 -19.99 -49.07 43.19
CA GLU A 262 -18.77 -48.58 42.53
C GLU A 262 -19.04 -48.21 41.06
N PHE A 263 -19.79 -49.03 40.33
CA PHE A 263 -20.18 -48.72 38.95
C PHE A 263 -21.06 -47.47 38.87
N GLN A 264 -22.03 -47.31 39.78
CA GLN A 264 -22.85 -46.10 39.86
C GLN A 264 -21.99 -44.85 40.08
N ARG A 265 -21.04 -44.90 41.02
CA ARG A 265 -20.14 -43.77 41.28
C ARG A 265 -19.32 -43.41 40.05
N LYS A 266 -18.70 -44.39 39.39
CA LYS A 266 -17.93 -44.18 38.15
C LYS A 266 -18.79 -43.59 37.04
N TYR A 267 -20.02 -44.07 36.89
CA TYR A 267 -20.95 -43.54 35.91
C TYR A 267 -21.28 -42.06 36.19
N GLU A 268 -21.60 -41.71 37.44
CA GLU A 268 -21.86 -40.32 37.82
C GLU A 268 -20.65 -39.40 37.61
N GLU A 269 -19.45 -39.89 37.90
CA GLU A 269 -18.19 -39.15 37.64
C GLU A 269 -18.00 -38.92 36.14
N THR A 270 -18.14 -39.95 35.31
CA THR A 270 -18.02 -39.82 33.85
C THR A 270 -19.11 -38.90 33.27
N GLN A 271 -20.33 -38.93 33.80
CA GLN A 271 -21.40 -38.04 33.38
C GLN A 271 -21.08 -36.57 33.69
N LYS A 272 -20.50 -36.30 34.87
CA LYS A 272 -20.04 -34.95 35.25
C LYS A 272 -18.90 -34.48 34.34
N GLU A 273 -17.93 -35.34 34.08
CA GLU A 273 -16.81 -35.03 33.18
C GLU A 273 -17.30 -34.68 31.77
N VAL A 274 -18.19 -35.49 31.20
CA VAL A 274 -18.79 -35.21 29.88
C VAL A 274 -19.53 -33.87 29.87
N HIS A 275 -20.27 -33.56 30.93
CA HIS A 275 -20.98 -32.28 31.05
C HIS A 275 -20.00 -31.09 31.10
N ASP A 276 -18.93 -31.21 31.88
CA ASP A 276 -17.94 -30.14 32.02
C ASP A 276 -17.11 -29.96 30.74
N LEU A 277 -16.74 -31.04 30.06
CA LEU A 277 -16.14 -31.00 28.72
C LEU A 277 -17.07 -30.34 27.71
N ASN A 278 -18.37 -30.61 27.77
CA ASN A 278 -19.34 -29.98 26.87
C ASN A 278 -19.46 -28.46 27.12
N LYS A 279 -19.45 -28.02 28.38
CA LYS A 279 -19.39 -26.58 28.71
C LYS A 279 -18.12 -25.92 28.19
N LEU A 280 -16.98 -26.60 28.34
CA LEU A 280 -15.70 -26.11 27.84
C LEU A 280 -15.73 -25.98 26.32
N LEU A 281 -16.23 -27.01 25.61
CA LEU A 281 -16.38 -26.99 24.16
C LEU A 281 -17.30 -25.86 23.68
N CYS A 282 -18.41 -25.63 24.39
CA CYS A 282 -19.31 -24.52 24.09
C CYS A 282 -18.65 -23.15 24.30
N SER A 283 -17.83 -23.02 25.34
CA SER A 283 -17.07 -21.80 25.63
C SER A 283 -15.98 -21.55 24.57
N GLN A 284 -15.27 -22.61 24.16
CA GLN A 284 -14.28 -22.55 23.09
C GLN A 284 -14.91 -22.11 21.77
N ARG A 285 -16.03 -22.75 21.37
CA ARG A 285 -16.74 -22.36 20.13
C ARG A 285 -17.17 -20.90 20.12
N LYS A 286 -17.63 -20.37 21.25
CA LYS A 286 -17.98 -18.95 21.37
C LYS A 286 -16.75 -18.04 21.22
N ALA A 287 -15.62 -18.43 21.82
CA ALA A 287 -14.37 -17.69 21.67
C ALA A 287 -13.86 -17.72 20.22
N ASP A 288 -13.94 -18.87 19.54
CA ASP A 288 -13.55 -19.02 18.14
C ASP A 288 -14.43 -18.16 17.22
N VAL A 289 -15.74 -18.17 17.43
CA VAL A 289 -16.67 -17.31 16.69
C VAL A 289 -16.32 -15.83 16.91
N GLN A 290 -16.13 -15.40 18.15
CA GLN A 290 -15.75 -14.00 18.45
C GLN A 290 -14.43 -13.63 17.78
N HIS A 291 -13.44 -14.51 17.78
CA HIS A 291 -12.16 -14.28 17.10
C HIS A 291 -12.34 -14.12 15.59
N LEU A 292 -13.15 -14.96 14.95
CA LEU A 292 -13.46 -14.85 13.52
C LEU A 292 -14.21 -13.55 13.19
N GLU A 293 -15.11 -13.10 14.07
CA GLU A 293 -15.80 -11.81 13.91
C GLU A 293 -14.84 -10.63 14.05
N ASP A 294 -13.96 -10.66 15.04
CA ASP A 294 -12.93 -9.64 15.24
C ASP A 294 -11.97 -9.58 14.03
N ASP A 295 -11.58 -10.73 13.48
CA ASP A 295 -10.73 -10.80 12.29
C ASP A 295 -11.45 -10.29 11.05
N ARG A 296 -12.73 -10.62 10.86
CA ARG A 296 -13.55 -10.05 9.79
C ARG A 296 -13.59 -8.53 9.87
N HIS A 297 -13.81 -7.96 11.06
CA HIS A 297 -13.81 -6.52 11.25
C HIS A 297 -12.45 -5.85 11.00
N LYS A 298 -11.34 -6.53 11.34
CA LYS A 298 -9.99 -6.06 10.98
C LYS A 298 -9.81 -6.03 9.46
N THR A 299 -10.20 -7.10 8.77
CA THR A 299 -10.11 -7.20 7.31
C THR A 299 -10.94 -6.13 6.61
N GLU A 300 -12.20 -5.93 7.02
CA GLU A 300 -13.05 -4.85 6.51
C GLU A 300 -12.44 -3.46 6.72
N LYS A 301 -11.76 -3.26 7.86
CA LYS A 301 -11.07 -2.00 8.14
C LYS A 301 -9.84 -1.81 7.26
N ILE A 302 -9.07 -2.87 7.00
CA ILE A 302 -7.93 -2.84 6.09
C ILE A 302 -8.41 -2.47 4.69
N GLN A 303 -9.45 -3.14 4.19
CA GLN A 303 -10.01 -2.87 2.87
C GLN A 303 -10.46 -1.41 2.71
N ARG A 304 -11.15 -0.83 3.71
CA ARG A 304 -11.53 0.60 3.68
C ARG A 304 -10.32 1.52 3.60
N LEU A 305 -9.26 1.21 4.34
CA LEU A 305 -8.03 2.00 4.32
C LEU A 305 -7.29 1.87 2.98
N GLU A 306 -7.30 0.68 2.36
CA GLU A 306 -6.75 0.45 1.03
C GLU A 306 -7.50 1.28 -0.03
N GLU A 307 -8.83 1.29 0.01
CA GLU A 307 -9.65 2.12 -0.88
C GLU A 307 -9.37 3.62 -0.71
N GLU A 308 -9.24 4.10 0.53
CA GLU A 308 -8.87 5.48 0.83
C GLU A 308 -7.45 5.83 0.35
N ASN A 309 -6.50 4.90 0.51
CA ASN A 309 -5.13 5.06 0.01
C ASN A 309 -5.11 5.13 -1.52
N ASP A 310 -5.92 4.32 -2.19
CA ASP A 310 -6.05 4.32 -3.64
C ASP A 310 -6.67 5.61 -4.18
N ILE A 311 -7.65 6.18 -3.49
CA ILE A 311 -8.23 7.49 -3.81
C ILE A 311 -7.19 8.59 -3.66
N THR A 312 -6.47 8.61 -2.54
CA THR A 312 -5.44 9.64 -2.28
C THR A 312 -4.28 9.53 -3.26
N ARG A 313 -3.83 8.32 -3.60
CA ARG A 313 -2.81 8.07 -4.63
C ARG A 313 -3.23 8.62 -5.99
N ARG A 314 -4.49 8.41 -6.41
CA ARG A 314 -5.03 8.97 -7.67
C ARG A 314 -5.04 10.49 -7.67
N LYS A 315 -5.50 11.12 -6.58
CA LYS A 315 -5.48 12.59 -6.46
C LYS A 315 -4.06 13.16 -6.52
N LEU A 316 -3.10 12.50 -5.88
CA LEU A 316 -1.70 12.89 -5.95
C LEU A 316 -1.16 12.83 -7.39
N GLU A 317 -1.51 11.79 -8.12
CA GLU A 317 -1.10 11.63 -9.52
C GLU A 317 -1.72 12.71 -10.43
N GLU A 318 -2.98 13.09 -10.19
CA GLU A 318 -3.60 14.21 -10.88
C GLU A 318 -2.92 15.54 -10.57
N GLU A 319 -2.57 15.81 -9.31
CA GLU A 319 -1.83 17.02 -8.94
C GLU A 319 -0.43 17.05 -9.54
N LYS A 320 0.26 15.91 -9.63
CA LYS A 320 1.55 15.81 -10.34
C LYS A 320 1.40 16.20 -11.81
N LYS A 321 0.38 15.68 -12.50
CA LYS A 321 0.10 16.05 -13.90
C LYS A 321 -0.20 17.54 -14.05
N ARG A 322 -1.04 18.11 -13.18
CA ARG A 322 -1.32 19.56 -13.15
C ARG A 322 -0.04 20.37 -12.94
N SER A 323 0.84 19.91 -12.04
CA SER A 323 2.14 20.54 -11.79
C SER A 323 3.07 20.46 -13.00
N GLU A 324 3.15 19.32 -13.68
CA GLU A 324 3.94 19.13 -14.90
C GLU A 324 3.44 20.01 -16.06
N GLU A 325 2.12 20.13 -16.21
CA GLU A 325 1.48 21.02 -17.18
C GLU A 325 1.81 22.49 -16.89
N LEU A 326 1.75 22.90 -15.62
CA LEU A 326 2.10 24.25 -15.21
C LEU A 326 3.59 24.55 -15.44
N LEU A 327 4.48 23.60 -15.13
CA LEU A 327 5.91 23.72 -15.41
C LEU A 327 6.17 23.89 -16.91
N SER A 328 5.47 23.12 -17.75
CA SER A 328 5.56 23.24 -19.22
C SER A 328 5.12 24.63 -19.69
N GLN A 329 4.05 25.19 -19.12
CA GLN A 329 3.61 26.56 -19.41
C GLN A 329 4.64 27.60 -19.00
N ILE A 330 5.21 27.48 -17.79
CA ILE A 330 6.25 28.40 -17.30
C ILE A 330 7.47 28.35 -18.22
N GLN A 331 7.91 27.15 -18.62
CA GLN A 331 9.05 26.99 -19.52
C GLN A 331 8.80 27.63 -20.90
N PHE A 332 7.59 27.49 -21.43
CA PHE A 332 7.19 28.14 -22.68
C PHE A 332 7.23 29.67 -22.57
N LEU A 333 6.68 30.22 -21.48
CA LEU A 333 6.69 31.66 -21.22
C LEU A 333 8.11 32.20 -21.06
N TYR A 334 8.95 31.49 -20.30
CA TYR A 334 10.35 31.86 -20.12
C TYR A 334 11.12 31.90 -21.45
N THR A 335 10.93 30.88 -22.29
CA THR A 335 11.55 30.82 -23.64
C THR A 335 11.06 31.95 -24.53
N SER A 336 9.75 32.25 -24.49
CA SER A 336 9.16 33.34 -25.28
C SER A 336 9.65 34.72 -24.82
N LEU A 337 9.82 34.91 -23.51
CA LEU A 337 10.36 36.14 -22.94
C LEU A 337 11.80 36.38 -23.39
N LEU A 338 12.64 35.33 -23.38
CA LEU A 338 14.02 35.43 -23.88
C LEU A 338 14.07 35.86 -25.35
N LYS A 339 13.26 35.23 -26.21
CA LYS A 339 13.15 35.63 -27.62
C LYS A 339 12.71 37.08 -27.78
N HIS A 340 11.74 37.52 -26.98
CA HIS A 340 11.28 38.90 -27.02
C HIS A 340 12.38 39.89 -26.60
N GLN A 341 13.21 39.52 -25.62
CA GLN A 341 14.36 40.33 -25.22
C GLN A 341 15.42 40.42 -26.33
N GLU A 342 15.70 39.31 -27.01
CA GLU A 342 16.59 39.29 -28.19
C GLU A 342 16.04 40.21 -29.30
N GLU A 343 14.74 40.14 -29.58
CA GLU A 343 14.09 41.03 -30.55
C GLU A 343 14.18 42.51 -30.15
N GLN A 344 13.92 42.84 -28.87
CA GLN A 344 14.04 44.21 -28.36
C GLN A 344 15.46 44.76 -28.51
N THR A 345 16.48 43.96 -28.19
CA THR A 345 17.88 44.36 -28.37
C THR A 345 18.22 44.59 -29.84
N ARG A 346 17.71 43.76 -30.75
CA ARG A 346 17.88 43.95 -32.20
C ARG A 346 17.20 45.24 -32.69
N VAL A 347 15.99 45.53 -32.22
CA VAL A 347 15.27 46.76 -32.56
C VAL A 347 16.05 47.98 -32.06
N ALA A 348 16.52 47.99 -30.82
CA ALA A 348 17.31 49.09 -30.26
C ALA A 348 18.59 49.36 -31.09
N LEU A 349 19.28 48.32 -31.53
CA LEU A 349 20.45 48.46 -32.41
C LEU A 349 20.10 49.07 -33.77
N LEU A 350 18.99 48.64 -34.38
CA LEU A 350 18.51 49.22 -35.64
C LEU A 350 18.09 50.68 -35.48
N GLU A 351 17.42 51.03 -34.38
CA GLU A 351 17.06 52.41 -34.07
C GLU A 351 18.30 53.29 -33.93
N GLN A 352 19.34 52.80 -33.23
CA GLN A 352 20.62 53.50 -33.12
C GLN A 352 21.28 53.70 -34.50
N GLN A 353 21.24 52.67 -35.36
CA GLN A 353 21.77 52.77 -36.72
C GLN A 353 21.01 53.80 -37.56
N ILE A 354 19.68 53.81 -37.50
CA ILE A 354 18.84 54.79 -38.21
C ILE A 354 19.17 56.21 -37.73
N GLN A 355 19.32 56.42 -36.42
CA GLN A 355 19.69 57.72 -35.86
C GLN A 355 21.07 58.18 -36.35
N ALA A 356 22.07 57.29 -36.35
CA ALA A 356 23.40 57.59 -36.86
C ALA A 356 23.38 57.97 -38.35
N CYS A 357 22.72 57.18 -39.20
CA CYS A 357 22.58 57.49 -40.62
C CYS A 357 21.82 58.81 -40.87
N THR A 358 20.81 59.12 -40.03
CA THR A 358 20.07 60.38 -40.13
C THR A 358 20.96 61.58 -39.79
N LEU A 359 21.80 61.45 -38.76
CA LEU A 359 22.76 62.49 -38.38
C LEU A 359 23.80 62.71 -39.47
N ASP A 360 24.37 61.63 -40.02
CA ASP A 360 25.34 61.69 -41.12
C ASP A 360 24.72 62.37 -42.35
N PHE A 361 23.48 62.05 -42.68
CA PHE A 361 22.76 62.69 -43.79
C PHE A 361 22.54 64.19 -43.58
N GLU A 362 22.16 64.62 -42.38
CA GLU A 362 22.02 66.06 -42.07
C GLU A 362 23.38 66.78 -42.11
N ASN A 363 24.46 66.13 -41.68
CA ASN A 363 25.82 66.67 -41.80
C ASN A 363 26.24 66.83 -43.26
N GLU A 364 26.05 65.80 -44.10
CA GLU A 364 26.36 65.88 -45.54
C GLU A 364 25.54 66.97 -46.25
N LYS A 365 24.28 67.16 -45.83
CA LYS A 365 23.43 68.22 -46.36
C LYS A 365 23.96 69.61 -46.00
N LEU A 366 24.46 69.82 -44.78
CA LEU A 366 25.13 71.06 -44.38
C LEU A 366 26.42 71.27 -45.16
N ASP A 367 27.25 70.24 -45.30
CA ASP A 367 28.50 70.29 -46.08
C ASP A 367 28.22 70.65 -47.55
N ARG A 368 27.19 70.04 -48.15
CA ARG A 368 26.76 70.37 -49.51
C ARG A 368 26.32 71.83 -49.63
N GLN A 369 25.56 72.35 -48.66
CA GLN A 369 25.15 73.76 -48.65
C GLN A 369 26.36 74.69 -48.52
N ASN A 370 27.33 74.34 -47.67
CA ASN A 370 28.58 75.09 -47.52
C ASN A 370 29.40 75.11 -48.82
N VAL A 371 29.58 73.96 -49.47
CA VAL A 371 30.27 73.87 -50.77
C VAL A 371 29.54 74.66 -51.85
N GLN A 372 28.21 74.60 -51.91
CA GLN A 372 27.40 75.42 -52.83
C GLN A 372 27.60 76.92 -52.57
N HIS A 373 27.63 77.33 -51.31
CA HIS A 373 27.90 78.73 -50.94
C HIS A 373 29.32 79.16 -51.39
N GLN A 374 30.34 78.36 -51.10
CA GLN A 374 31.71 78.61 -51.54
C GLN A 374 31.82 78.71 -53.07
N LEU A 375 31.15 77.82 -53.80
CA LEU A 375 31.08 77.89 -55.27
C LEU A 375 30.47 79.20 -55.75
N HIS A 376 29.38 79.67 -55.12
CA HIS A 376 28.75 80.94 -55.47
C HIS A 376 29.70 82.13 -55.25
N VAL A 377 30.45 82.12 -54.14
CA VAL A 377 31.47 83.13 -53.85
C VAL A 377 32.56 83.13 -54.91
N ILE A 378 33.12 81.96 -55.25
CA ILE A 378 34.15 81.83 -56.29
C ILE A 378 33.62 82.32 -57.64
N LEU A 379 32.40 81.95 -58.04
CA LEU A 379 31.78 82.43 -59.28
C LEU A 379 31.59 83.95 -59.29
N LYS A 380 31.26 84.56 -58.15
CA LYS A 380 31.14 86.02 -58.02
C LYS A 380 32.49 86.71 -58.18
N GLU A 381 33.54 86.18 -57.55
CA GLU A 381 34.90 86.71 -57.71
C GLU A 381 35.44 86.50 -59.13
N LEU A 382 35.17 85.37 -59.77
CA LEU A 382 35.51 85.13 -61.18
C LEU A 382 34.82 86.15 -62.10
N ARG A 383 33.54 86.50 -61.86
CA ARG A 383 32.85 87.55 -62.64
C ARG A 383 33.48 88.92 -62.42
N LYS A 384 33.89 89.26 -61.20
CA LYS A 384 34.61 90.52 -60.91
C LYS A 384 35.96 90.55 -61.61
N ALA A 385 36.75 89.49 -61.49
CA ALA A 385 38.05 89.36 -62.16
C ALA A 385 37.88 89.47 -63.69
N ARG A 386 36.87 88.82 -64.27
CA ARG A 386 36.54 88.96 -65.69
C ARG A 386 36.15 90.38 -66.07
N SER A 387 35.37 91.07 -65.23
CA SER A 387 35.00 92.48 -65.48
C SER A 387 36.22 93.40 -65.41
N GLN A 388 37.13 93.15 -64.47
CA GLN A 388 38.41 93.86 -64.38
C GLN A 388 39.29 93.61 -65.62
N ILE A 389 39.35 92.36 -66.10
CA ILE A 389 40.04 92.03 -67.36
C ILE A 389 39.44 92.81 -68.53
N ILE A 390 38.12 92.82 -68.70
CA ILE A 390 37.45 93.57 -69.77
C ILE A 390 37.74 95.08 -69.67
N GLN A 391 37.72 95.65 -68.45
CA GLN A 391 38.08 97.05 -68.24
C GLN A 391 39.53 97.33 -68.67
N LEU A 392 40.48 96.49 -68.26
CA LEU A 392 41.89 96.60 -68.64
C LEU A 392 42.11 96.40 -70.15
N GLU A 393 41.35 95.50 -70.79
CA GLU A 393 41.35 95.30 -72.25
C GLU A 393 40.77 96.51 -72.99
N SER A 394 39.72 97.15 -72.46
CA SER A 394 39.14 98.37 -73.03
C SER A 394 40.05 99.58 -72.91
N LEU A 395 40.80 99.70 -71.80
CA LEU A 395 41.88 100.68 -71.63
C LEU A 395 43.05 100.46 -72.59
N ARG A 396 43.20 99.24 -73.14
CA ARG A 396 44.17 98.90 -74.18
C ARG A 396 43.73 99.26 -75.61
N GLN A 397 42.44 99.58 -75.87
CA GLN A 397 41.92 99.85 -77.21
C GLN A 397 42.05 101.33 -77.66
N LEU A 398 43.29 101.86 -77.64
CA LEU A 398 43.74 103.01 -78.44
C LEU A 398 44.66 102.47 -79.56
N PRO A 399 44.59 102.93 -80.83
CA PRO A 399 45.18 102.20 -81.96
C PRO A 399 46.72 102.14 -81.99
N GLU A 400 47.17 100.89 -82.17
CA GLU A 400 48.38 100.36 -82.83
C GLU A 400 49.79 100.76 -82.37
N LEU A 401 50.52 99.73 -81.91
CA LEU A 401 51.88 99.49 -82.37
C LEU A 401 52.08 97.98 -82.55
N ALA A 402 52.14 97.56 -83.81
CA ALA A 402 52.52 96.24 -84.26
C ALA A 402 53.91 95.86 -83.71
N PHE A 403 54.05 94.68 -83.13
CA PHE A 403 55.33 93.96 -83.11
C PHE A 403 55.08 92.45 -83.11
N THR A 404 55.18 91.92 -84.33
CA THR A 404 55.89 90.71 -84.74
C THR A 404 55.89 89.48 -83.82
N GLU A 405 55.28 88.43 -84.35
CA GLU A 405 55.52 87.01 -84.09
C GLU A 405 57.02 86.66 -84.08
N PRO A 406 57.45 85.75 -83.19
CA PRO A 406 58.35 84.70 -83.62
C PRO A 406 57.82 83.30 -83.25
N LEU A 407 57.67 82.51 -84.30
CA LEU A 407 57.71 81.06 -84.32
C LEU A 407 58.98 80.53 -83.65
N VAL A 408 58.87 79.74 -82.57
CA VAL A 408 59.90 78.77 -82.17
C VAL A 408 59.25 77.50 -81.62
N THR A 409 59.36 76.45 -82.42
CA THR A 409 59.33 75.02 -82.08
C THR A 409 60.47 74.62 -81.14
N PHE A 410 60.16 73.86 -80.09
CA PHE A 410 60.98 72.81 -79.43
C PHE A 410 60.00 71.96 -78.60
N GLN A 411 59.54 70.79 -79.04
CA GLN A 411 60.18 69.47 -78.98
C GLN A 411 61.08 69.25 -77.76
N GLY A 412 60.58 68.40 -76.86
CA GLY A 412 61.23 67.86 -75.68
C GLY A 412 60.47 66.60 -75.25
N GLU A 413 60.53 65.58 -76.10
CA GLU A 413 60.24 64.20 -75.74
C GLU A 413 61.23 63.76 -74.65
N THR A 414 60.74 63.13 -73.59
CA THR A 414 61.40 61.94 -73.06
C THR A 414 60.37 61.08 -72.35
N GLU A 415 60.28 59.87 -72.90
CA GLU A 415 59.46 58.75 -72.46
C GLU A 415 59.77 58.38 -71.01
N ASN A 416 58.73 58.00 -70.27
CA ASN A 416 58.78 56.72 -69.57
C ASN A 416 57.39 56.11 -69.45
N ARG A 417 57.13 55.19 -70.38
CA ARG A 417 56.38 53.94 -70.24
C ARG A 417 55.09 53.97 -69.39
N VAL A 418 53.99 53.91 -70.13
CA VAL A 418 53.00 52.82 -70.07
C VAL A 418 53.25 51.80 -68.96
N LYS A 419 52.50 51.93 -67.86
CA LYS A 419 51.74 50.83 -67.25
C LYS A 419 50.40 51.39 -66.81
N VAL A 420 49.43 51.35 -67.73
CA VAL A 420 48.02 51.35 -67.37
C VAL A 420 47.78 50.09 -66.55
N ALA A 421 47.80 50.24 -65.23
CA ALA A 421 47.12 49.34 -64.32
C ALA A 421 45.97 50.15 -63.73
N SER A 422 44.80 50.04 -64.36
CA SER A 422 43.54 50.24 -63.64
C SER A 422 43.61 49.45 -62.34
N PRO A 423 43.12 49.99 -61.21
CA PRO A 423 42.83 49.13 -60.08
C PRO A 423 41.69 48.21 -60.54
N LYS A 424 42.07 47.00 -60.96
CA LYS A 424 41.13 45.88 -60.98
C LYS A 424 40.57 45.81 -59.56
N SER A 425 39.28 46.10 -59.45
CA SER A 425 38.34 45.45 -58.56
C SER A 425 38.99 44.38 -57.65
N PRO A 426 38.90 44.49 -56.31
CA PRO A 426 39.38 43.47 -55.38
C PRO A 426 38.43 42.26 -55.36
N THR A 427 38.10 41.72 -56.53
CA THR A 427 37.14 40.61 -56.68
C THR A 427 37.80 39.36 -57.27
N ALA A 428 39.06 39.43 -57.70
CA ALA A 428 39.74 38.31 -58.36
C ALA A 428 40.74 37.54 -57.47
N ALA A 429 40.95 37.92 -56.21
CA ALA A 429 41.90 37.26 -55.30
C ALA A 429 41.25 36.50 -54.13
N LEU A 430 39.91 36.38 -54.11
CA LEU A 430 39.15 35.56 -53.15
C LEU A 430 38.31 34.48 -53.84
N ASN A 431 38.58 34.20 -55.12
CA ASN A 431 37.78 33.29 -55.96
C ASN A 431 38.35 31.87 -56.09
N GLU A 432 39.21 31.44 -55.16
CA GLU A 432 39.73 30.06 -55.13
C GLU A 432 39.34 29.31 -53.85
N SER A 433 38.43 29.86 -53.04
CA SER A 433 37.85 29.08 -51.96
C SER A 433 36.76 28.16 -52.54
N LEU A 434 36.95 26.86 -52.38
CA LEU A 434 36.01 25.82 -52.75
C LEU A 434 35.24 25.42 -51.49
N VAL A 435 33.92 25.35 -51.59
CA VAL A 435 33.03 24.86 -50.52
C VAL A 435 32.48 23.50 -50.93
N GLU A 436 32.50 22.58 -49.99
CA GLU A 436 32.14 21.18 -50.22
C GLU A 436 30.72 20.91 -49.74
N CYS A 437 29.99 20.08 -50.50
CA CYS A 437 28.77 19.48 -50.00
C CYS A 437 29.10 18.52 -48.85
N PRO A 438 28.54 18.70 -47.64
CA PRO A 438 28.90 17.90 -46.47
C PRO A 438 28.46 16.43 -46.55
N LYS A 439 27.75 16.05 -47.61
CA LYS A 439 27.23 14.69 -47.81
C LYS A 439 27.98 13.89 -48.88
N CYS A 440 28.41 14.51 -49.98
CA CYS A 440 29.08 13.83 -51.10
C CYS A 440 30.48 14.40 -51.44
N ASN A 441 30.93 15.43 -50.72
CA ASN A 441 32.22 16.10 -50.86
C ASN A 441 32.53 16.64 -52.27
N ILE A 442 31.50 16.88 -53.08
CA ILE A 442 31.67 17.60 -54.35
C ILE A 442 31.97 19.07 -54.05
N GLN A 443 33.02 19.57 -54.69
CA GLN A 443 33.56 20.92 -54.51
C GLN A 443 32.90 21.91 -55.47
N TYR A 444 32.42 23.02 -54.92
CA TYR A 444 31.84 24.12 -55.67
C TYR A 444 32.61 25.42 -55.39
N PRO A 445 32.81 26.29 -56.41
CA PRO A 445 33.35 27.62 -56.18
C PRO A 445 32.42 28.44 -55.27
N VAL A 446 32.98 29.22 -54.32
CA VAL A 446 32.19 30.08 -53.41
C VAL A 446 31.24 31.03 -54.18
N THR A 447 31.57 31.41 -55.41
CA THR A 447 30.75 32.26 -56.27
C THR A 447 29.46 31.58 -56.77
N GLU A 448 29.39 30.25 -56.72
CA GLU A 448 28.25 29.42 -57.17
C GLU A 448 27.51 28.79 -55.96
N HIS A 449 27.44 29.51 -54.85
CA HIS A 449 26.74 29.06 -53.63
C HIS A 449 25.26 28.69 -53.85
N ARG A 450 24.59 29.31 -54.84
CA ARG A 450 23.22 28.91 -55.21
C ARG A 450 23.16 27.50 -55.78
N ASP A 451 24.13 27.10 -56.58
CA ASP A 451 24.18 25.77 -57.19
C ASP A 451 24.54 24.69 -56.16
N LEU A 452 25.37 25.04 -55.16
CA LEU A 452 25.60 24.20 -53.97
C LEU A 452 24.33 23.99 -53.14
N LEU A 453 23.52 25.03 -52.89
CA LEU A 453 22.27 24.90 -52.13
C LEU A 453 21.25 24.02 -52.86
N VAL A 454 21.11 24.22 -54.18
CA VAL A 454 20.28 23.36 -55.02
C VAL A 454 20.80 21.91 -54.99
N HIS A 455 22.12 21.72 -55.07
CA HIS A 455 22.73 20.40 -54.93
C HIS A 455 22.42 19.75 -53.57
N VAL A 456 22.53 20.49 -52.47
CA VAL A 456 22.27 20.00 -51.09
C VAL A 456 20.80 19.59 -50.90
N GLU A 457 19.86 20.27 -51.55
CA GLU A 457 18.43 19.92 -51.52
C GLU A 457 18.17 18.54 -52.17
N TYR A 458 18.79 18.23 -53.31
CA TYR A 458 18.65 16.93 -53.97
C TYR A 458 19.63 15.86 -53.48
N CYS A 459 20.70 16.24 -52.77
CA CYS A 459 21.69 15.34 -52.17
C CYS A 459 21.13 14.64 -50.90
N SER A 460 19.85 14.30 -50.92
CA SER A 460 19.14 13.62 -49.83
C SER A 460 18.34 12.39 -50.29
N GLN A 461 18.70 11.81 -51.44
CA GLN A 461 18.43 10.41 -51.79
C GLN A 461 19.69 9.57 -51.66
#